data_AF-A0A7K4SHN7-F1
#
_entry.id   AF-A0A7K4SHN7-F1
#
_cell.length_a   1.000
_cell.length_b   1.000
_cell.length_c   1.000
_cell.angle_alpha   90.00
_cell.angle_beta   90.00
_cell.angle_gamma   90.00
#
_symmetry.space_group_name_H-M   'P 1'
#
loop_
_entity.id
_entity.type
_entity.pdbx_description
1 polymer ?
#
loop_
_entity_poly.entity_id
_entity_poly.type
_entity_poly.pdbx_seq_one_letter_code
_entity_poly.pdbx_strand_id
1 'polypeptide(L)'
;GELPTVAFKACTQQQSRKLKQSRLPPTAAPQEVLEGGACVGAECLLRVLANYSRCGEVKTTITVGVVGYPNVGKSSLINSLKRSRACGVGATPGVTKCLQAVQLDRRIRLLDSPGVVMATGTPPDAA
;
A
#
# COMPACT_ATOMS: atom_id res chain seq x y z
N GLY A 1 -17.23 12.37 9.38
CA GLY A 1 -16.86 12.65 7.98
C GLY A 1 -16.24 11.40 7.39
N GLU A 2 -16.56 11.08 6.14
CA GLU A 2 -15.99 9.93 5.45
C GLU A 2 -14.50 10.17 5.15
N LEU A 3 -13.66 9.17 5.38
CA LEU A 3 -12.24 9.23 5.05
C LEU A 3 -12.06 8.94 3.54
N PRO A 4 -11.10 9.58 2.86
CA PRO A 4 -10.88 9.33 1.44
C PRO A 4 -10.52 7.86 1.21
N THR A 5 -11.27 7.21 0.34
CA THR A 5 -11.13 5.79 0.02
C THR A 5 -10.76 5.63 -1.45
N VAL A 6 -9.73 4.83 -1.73
CA VAL A 6 -9.25 4.55 -3.09
C VAL A 6 -9.27 3.04 -3.31
N ALA A 7 -10.03 2.59 -4.31
CA ALA A 7 -9.95 1.21 -4.77
C ALA A 7 -8.55 0.98 -5.38
N PHE A 8 -7.89 -0.09 -4.92
CA PHE A 8 -6.52 -0.37 -5.29
C PHE A 8 -6.29 -1.87 -5.43
N LYS A 9 -5.65 -2.28 -6.53
CA LYS A 9 -5.20 -3.66 -6.76
C LYS A 9 -3.68 -3.68 -6.88
N ALA A 10 -3.03 -4.60 -6.18
CA ALA A 10 -1.64 -4.97 -6.41
C ALA A 10 -1.44 -6.47 -6.26
N CYS A 11 -0.62 -7.05 -7.14
CA CYS A 11 -0.25 -8.46 -7.09
C CYS A 11 1.17 -8.62 -6.51
N THR A 12 1.44 -9.75 -5.86
CA THR A 12 2.79 -10.19 -5.52
C THR A 12 3.55 -10.53 -6.80
N GLN A 13 4.32 -9.57 -7.33
CA GLN A 13 5.03 -9.74 -8.58
C GLN A 13 6.45 -10.27 -8.33
N GLN A 14 6.82 -11.36 -9.01
CA GLN A 14 8.18 -11.92 -8.92
C GLN A 14 9.22 -11.03 -9.63
N GLN A 15 8.81 -10.33 -10.69
CA GLN A 15 9.65 -9.37 -11.41
C GLN A 15 10.13 -8.24 -10.50
N SER A 16 11.44 -7.94 -10.54
CA SER A 16 12.08 -6.98 -9.65
C SER A 16 12.04 -5.53 -10.15
N ARG A 17 11.80 -5.33 -11.45
CA ARG A 17 11.76 -4.02 -12.14
C ARG A 17 10.59 -3.96 -13.13
N LYS A 18 10.19 -2.74 -13.51
CA LYS A 18 9.12 -2.46 -14.48
C LYS A 18 7.77 -3.11 -14.08
N LEU A 19 7.44 -3.05 -12.80
CA LEU A 19 6.14 -3.51 -12.29
C LEU A 19 5.01 -2.84 -13.10
N LYS A 20 4.11 -3.66 -13.65
CA LYS A 20 3.04 -3.18 -14.54
C LYS A 20 2.02 -2.37 -13.72
N GLN A 21 1.74 -1.15 -14.17
CA GLN A 21 0.66 -0.31 -13.64
C GLN A 21 -0.30 0.05 -14.78
N SER A 22 -1.59 -0.15 -14.54
CA SER A 22 -2.66 0.41 -15.37
C SER A 22 -2.77 1.92 -15.11
N ARG A 23 -2.97 2.69 -16.18
CA ARG A 23 -3.34 4.11 -16.09
C ARG A 23 -4.85 4.32 -16.01
N LEU A 24 -5.63 3.26 -16.16
CA LEU A 24 -7.09 3.33 -16.06
C LEU A 24 -7.49 3.41 -14.58
N PRO A 25 -8.50 4.22 -14.24
CA PRO A 25 -9.09 4.17 -12.91
C PRO A 25 -9.72 2.79 -12.67
N PRO A 26 -9.85 2.35 -11.41
CA PRO A 26 -10.46 1.05 -11.09
C PRO A 26 -11.84 0.83 -11.71
N THR A 27 -12.64 1.89 -11.85
CA THR A 27 -13.99 1.87 -12.42
C THR A 27 -14.04 1.68 -13.94
N ALA A 28 -12.93 1.94 -14.65
CA ALA A 28 -12.84 1.81 -16.10
C ALA A 28 -11.81 0.75 -16.54
N ALA A 29 -11.21 0.04 -15.58
CA ALA A 29 -10.26 -1.02 -15.88
C ALA A 29 -11.04 -2.25 -16.39
N PRO A 30 -10.74 -2.74 -17.61
CA PRO A 30 -11.41 -3.92 -18.14
C PRO A 30 -11.06 -5.17 -17.30
N GLN A 31 -11.93 -6.16 -17.36
CA GLN A 31 -11.82 -7.37 -16.53
C GLN A 31 -10.48 -8.08 -16.73
N GLU A 32 -9.92 -8.11 -17.95
CA GLU A 32 -8.60 -8.74 -18.18
C GLU A 32 -7.46 -8.05 -17.41
N VAL A 33 -7.56 -6.72 -17.20
CA VAL A 33 -6.57 -5.96 -16.42
C VAL A 33 -6.76 -6.21 -14.92
N LEU A 34 -8.00 -6.35 -14.47
CA LEU A 34 -8.35 -6.65 -13.07
C LEU A 34 -7.99 -8.09 -12.68
N GLU A 35 -8.05 -9.03 -13.61
CA GLU A 35 -7.65 -10.43 -13.40
C GLU A 35 -6.13 -10.61 -13.56
N GLY A 36 -5.50 -9.76 -14.38
CA GLY A 36 -4.07 -9.77 -14.60
C GLY A 36 -3.21 -9.36 -13.41
N GLY A 37 -1.89 -9.35 -13.65
CA GLY A 37 -0.87 -8.95 -12.67
C GLY A 37 -0.62 -7.44 -12.57
N ALA A 38 -1.37 -6.62 -13.31
CA ALA A 38 -1.19 -5.17 -13.31
C ALA A 38 -1.73 -4.55 -12.01
N CYS A 39 -1.03 -3.54 -11.51
CA CYS A 39 -1.55 -2.69 -10.44
C CYS A 39 -2.58 -1.71 -11.00
N VAL A 40 -3.68 -1.51 -10.28
CA VAL A 40 -4.76 -0.58 -10.63
C VAL A 40 -5.04 0.35 -9.44
N GLY A 41 -5.31 1.63 -9.69
CA GLY A 41 -5.60 2.62 -8.64
C GLY A 41 -4.38 3.36 -8.07
N ALA A 42 -3.16 3.03 -8.52
CA ALA A 42 -1.94 3.70 -8.07
C ALA A 42 -1.95 5.20 -8.33
N GLU A 43 -2.42 5.64 -9.50
CA GLU A 43 -2.47 7.06 -9.81
C GLU A 43 -3.45 7.82 -8.91
N CYS A 44 -4.61 7.23 -8.61
CA CYS A 44 -5.58 7.80 -7.68
C CYS A 44 -4.97 7.97 -6.28
N LEU A 45 -4.30 6.94 -5.76
CA LEU A 45 -3.67 7.01 -4.44
C LEU A 45 -2.51 8.02 -4.42
N LEU A 46 -1.67 8.05 -5.45
CA LEU A 46 -0.58 9.05 -5.57
C LEU A 46 -1.12 10.48 -5.59
N ARG A 47 -2.24 10.74 -6.26
CA ARG A 47 -2.89 12.06 -6.26
C ARG A 47 -3.37 12.45 -4.86
N VAL A 48 -3.98 11.51 -4.12
CA VAL A 48 -4.40 11.73 -2.73
C VAL A 48 -3.19 12.07 -1.86
N LEU A 49 -2.11 11.28 -1.93
CA LEU A 49 -0.89 11.55 -1.16
C LEU A 49 -0.23 12.89 -1.55
N ALA A 50 -0.22 13.22 -2.84
CA ALA A 50 0.31 14.49 -3.32
C ALA A 50 -0.49 15.68 -2.76
N ASN A 51 -1.81 15.55 -2.60
CA ASN A 51 -2.65 16.57 -1.97
C ASN A 51 -2.31 16.73 -0.48
N TYR A 52 -2.08 15.63 0.24
CA TYR A 52 -1.63 15.67 1.64
C TYR A 52 -0.22 16.26 1.82
N SER A 53 0.64 16.18 0.81
CA SER A 53 1.97 16.82 0.82
C SER A 53 1.95 18.34 0.58
N ARG A 54 0.75 18.94 0.46
CA ARG A 54 0.56 20.39 0.31
C ARG A 54 0.02 20.97 1.61
N CYS A 55 0.72 21.95 2.18
CA CYS A 55 0.26 22.76 3.29
C CYS A 55 0.23 24.22 2.84
N GLY A 56 -0.94 24.71 2.42
CA GLY A 56 -1.06 26.02 1.76
C GLY A 56 -0.23 26.07 0.47
N GLU A 57 0.59 27.11 0.32
CA GLU A 57 1.54 27.25 -0.81
C GLU A 57 2.84 26.44 -0.61
N VAL A 58 3.09 25.93 0.60
CA VAL A 58 4.32 25.23 0.95
C VAL A 58 4.17 23.73 0.72
N LYS A 59 5.09 23.16 -0.05
CA LYS A 59 5.19 21.72 -0.25
C LYS A 59 5.96 21.09 0.91
N THR A 60 5.32 20.22 1.69
CA THR A 60 5.89 19.56 2.87
C THR A 60 6.24 18.10 2.58
N THR A 61 7.13 17.54 3.39
CA THR A 61 7.43 16.10 3.38
C THR A 61 6.46 15.39 4.33
N ILE A 62 5.85 14.29 3.87
CA ILE A 62 4.95 13.44 4.66
C ILE A 62 5.51 12.03 4.81
N THR A 63 5.20 11.40 5.94
CA THR A 63 5.46 9.98 6.19
C THR A 63 4.12 9.28 6.40
N VAL A 64 3.88 8.22 5.65
CA VAL A 64 2.58 7.53 5.59
C VAL A 64 2.77 6.06 5.96
N GLY A 65 2.08 5.61 7.01
CA GLY A 65 2.07 4.20 7.41
C GLY A 65 1.06 3.38 6.60
N VAL A 66 1.47 2.20 6.16
CA VAL A 66 0.57 1.19 5.56
C VAL A 66 0.33 0.10 6.59
N VAL A 67 -0.90 0.02 7.10
CA VAL A 67 -1.31 -0.89 8.18
C VAL A 67 -2.46 -1.80 7.74
N GLY A 68 -2.61 -2.94 8.41
CA GLY A 68 -3.65 -3.93 8.12
C GLY A 68 -3.23 -5.35 8.48
N TYR A 69 -4.17 -6.29 8.37
CA TYR A 69 -3.96 -7.70 8.70
C TYR A 69 -2.78 -8.33 7.94
N PRO A 70 -2.23 -9.46 8.43
CA PRO A 70 -1.30 -10.27 7.65
C PRO A 70 -1.86 -10.58 6.24
N ASN A 71 -0.97 -10.65 5.25
CA ASN A 71 -1.28 -11.07 3.88
C ASN A 71 -2.25 -10.22 3.04
N VAL A 72 -2.75 -9.07 3.53
CA VAL A 72 -3.64 -8.18 2.74
C VAL A 72 -2.93 -7.37 1.62
N GLY A 73 -1.63 -7.62 1.38
CA GLY A 73 -0.90 -6.98 0.28
C GLY A 73 -0.26 -5.62 0.58
N LYS A 74 -0.03 -5.27 1.85
CA LYS A 74 0.64 -4.00 2.27
C LYS A 74 1.95 -3.73 1.53
N SER A 75 2.89 -4.66 1.60
CA SER A 75 4.19 -4.56 0.93
C SER A 75 4.06 -4.60 -0.60
N SER A 76 3.06 -5.31 -1.15
CA SER A 76 2.77 -5.31 -2.59
C SER A 76 2.23 -3.95 -3.07
N LEU A 77 1.43 -3.26 -2.25
CA LEU A 77 0.98 -1.90 -2.50
C LEU A 77 2.17 -0.93 -2.57
N ILE A 78 3.08 -1.01 -1.60
CA ILE A 78 4.28 -0.15 -1.56
C ILE A 78 5.16 -0.40 -2.79
N ASN A 79 5.44 -1.67 -3.10
CA ASN A 79 6.22 -2.04 -4.30
C ASN A 79 5.55 -1.53 -5.57
N SER A 80 4.22 -1.66 -5.66
CA SER A 80 3.46 -1.19 -6.81
C SER A 80 3.58 0.33 -6.96
N LEU A 81 3.37 1.10 -5.89
CA LEU A 81 3.55 2.56 -5.90
C LEU A 81 4.98 2.96 -6.28
N LYS A 82 5.98 2.25 -5.74
CA LYS A 82 7.40 2.51 -6.01
C LYS A 82 7.84 2.11 -7.43
N ARG A 83 7.07 1.24 -8.09
CA ARG A 83 7.41 0.59 -9.37
C ARG A 83 8.70 -0.22 -9.32
N SER A 84 9.13 -0.65 -8.14
CA SER A 84 10.23 -1.57 -7.91
C SER A 84 9.99 -2.44 -6.68
N ARG A 85 10.73 -3.55 -6.57
CA ARG A 85 10.67 -4.44 -5.41
C ARG A 85 11.50 -3.89 -4.24
N ALA A 86 10.93 -2.94 -3.49
CA ALA A 86 11.55 -2.31 -2.32
C ALA A 86 11.32 -3.10 -1.02
N CYS A 87 10.19 -3.80 -0.90
CA CYS A 87 9.81 -4.61 0.25
C CYS A 87 9.78 -6.10 -0.13
N GLY A 88 10.11 -6.98 0.83
CA GLY A 88 9.84 -8.42 0.72
C GLY A 88 8.35 -8.71 0.61
N VAL A 89 7.98 -9.72 -0.17
CA VAL A 89 6.59 -10.19 -0.34
C VAL A 89 6.56 -11.71 -0.33
N GLY A 90 5.48 -12.29 0.20
CA GLY A 90 5.25 -13.72 0.26
C GLY A 90 3.82 -14.04 0.70
N ALA A 91 3.39 -15.28 0.49
CA ALA A 91 2.04 -15.74 0.85
C ALA A 91 1.91 -16.13 2.34
N THR A 92 3.04 -16.28 3.05
CA THR A 92 3.05 -16.64 4.46
C THR A 92 2.98 -15.38 5.35
N PRO A 93 2.20 -15.40 6.45
CA PRO A 93 2.27 -14.35 7.47
C PRO A 93 3.68 -14.18 8.02
N GLY A 94 4.02 -12.98 8.49
CA GLY A 94 5.31 -12.70 9.14
C GLY A 94 6.48 -12.41 8.18
N VAL A 95 6.23 -12.21 6.89
CA VAL A 95 7.25 -11.73 5.93
C VAL A 95 7.80 -10.37 6.36
N THR A 96 6.93 -9.41 6.68
CA THR A 96 7.33 -8.12 7.25
C THR A 96 7.39 -8.24 8.77
N LYS A 97 8.60 -8.34 9.32
CA LYS A 97 8.84 -8.51 10.77
C LYS A 97 9.05 -7.20 11.53
N CYS A 98 9.56 -6.19 10.83
CA CYS A 98 9.87 -4.88 11.40
C CYS A 98 9.30 -3.77 10.51
N LEU A 99 9.07 -2.61 11.10
CA LEU A 99 8.71 -1.40 10.36
C LEU A 99 9.87 -0.99 9.44
N GLN A 100 9.62 -0.85 8.15
CA GLN A 100 10.63 -0.43 7.16
C GLN A 100 10.18 0.82 6.40
N ALA A 101 11.10 1.75 6.17
CA ALA A 101 10.83 2.98 5.45
C ALA A 101 11.24 2.87 3.98
N VAL A 102 10.33 3.22 3.07
CA VAL A 102 10.56 3.27 1.63
C VAL A 102 10.34 4.70 1.14
N GLN A 103 11.39 5.30 0.59
CA GLN A 103 11.28 6.62 -0.04
C GLN A 103 10.57 6.50 -1.39
N LEU A 104 9.37 7.06 -1.52
CA LEU A 104 8.59 7.00 -2.75
C LEU A 104 9.10 8.03 -3.76
N ASP A 105 9.14 9.30 -3.35
CA ASP A 105 9.71 10.43 -4.08
C ASP A 105 10.42 11.41 -3.11
N ARG A 106 10.68 12.66 -3.50
CA ARG A 106 11.36 13.65 -2.62
C ARG A 106 10.54 14.10 -1.40
N ARG A 107 9.22 13.88 -1.39
CA ARG A 107 8.29 14.41 -0.38
C ARG A 107 7.51 13.33 0.34
N ILE A 108 7.44 12.12 -0.18
CA ILE A 108 6.62 11.05 0.38
C ILE A 108 7.52 9.89 0.79
N ARG A 109 7.42 9.53 2.07
CA ARG A 109 7.99 8.30 2.64
C ARG A 109 6.84 7.38 3.03
N LEU A 110 6.92 6.11 2.63
CA LEU A 110 5.99 5.07 3.04
C LEU A 110 6.62 4.21 4.14
N LEU A 111 5.84 3.77 5.11
CA LEU A 111 6.25 2.81 6.12
C LEU A 111 5.48 1.49 5.91
N ASP A 112 6.20 0.41 5.62
CA ASP A 112 5.62 -0.93 5.60
C ASP A 112 5.67 -1.52 7.00
N SER A 113 4.50 -1.87 7.54
CA SER A 113 4.36 -2.39 8.90
C SER A 113 4.12 -3.91 8.92
N PRO A 114 4.48 -4.59 10.02
CA PRO A 114 4.02 -5.95 10.28
C PRO A 114 2.49 -6.06 10.23
N GLY A 115 1.98 -7.27 9.96
CA GLY A 115 0.53 -7.51 10.06
C GLY A 115 0.04 -7.34 11.49
N VAL A 116 -1.06 -6.60 11.66
CA VAL A 116 -1.69 -6.40 12.98
C VAL A 116 -2.86 -7.35 13.12
N VAL A 117 -2.94 -8.04 14.27
CA VAL A 117 -4.10 -8.88 14.65
C VAL A 117 -4.58 -8.37 16.00
N MET A 118 -5.87 -8.05 16.11
CA MET A 118 -6.47 -7.63 17.37
C MET A 118 -6.57 -8.83 18.30
N ALA A 119 -6.11 -8.70 19.54
CA ALA A 119 -6.36 -9.73 20.55
C ALA A 119 -7.86 -9.75 20.87
N THR A 120 -8.53 -10.86 20.58
CA THR A 120 -9.88 -11.13 21.09
C THR A 120 -9.73 -11.67 22.51
N GLY A 121 -9.62 -10.79 23.49
CA GLY A 121 -9.58 -11.18 24.89
C GLY A 121 -10.98 -11.11 25.51
N THR A 122 -11.54 -12.26 25.86
CA THR A 122 -12.23 -12.34 27.16
C THR A 122 -11.14 -12.07 28.21
N PRO A 123 -11.37 -11.18 29.19
CA PRO A 123 -10.40 -10.95 30.26
C PRO A 123 -10.07 -12.27 30.96
N PRO A 124 -8.82 -12.50 31.37
CA PRO A 124 -8.39 -13.75 32.01
C PRO A 124 -9.05 -14.07 33.36
N ASP A 125 -9.89 -13.16 33.90
CA ASP A 125 -10.44 -13.26 35.26
C ASP A 125 -11.98 -13.41 35.30
N ALA A 126 -12.61 -13.96 34.25
CA ALA A 126 -14.07 -14.14 34.19
C ALA A 126 -14.57 -15.57 34.56
N ALA A 127 -13.83 -16.32 35.38
CA ALA A 127 -14.21 -17.66 35.86
C ALA A 127 -14.13 -17.75 37.39
#